data_AF-A0A7X7JYD2-F1
#
_entry.id   AF-A0A7X7JYD2-F1
#
_cell.length_a   1.000
_cell.length_b   1.000
_cell.length_c   1.000
_cell.angle_alpha   90.00
_cell.angle_beta   90.00
_cell.angle_gamma   90.00
#
_symmetry.space_group_name_H-M   'P 1'
#
loop_
_entity.id
_entity.type
_entity.pdbx_description
1 polymer ?
#
loop_
_entity_poly.entity_id
_entity_poly.type
_entity_poly.pdbx_seq_one_letter_code
_entity_poly.pdbx_strand_id
1 'polypeptide(L)'
;MAKEKDSCVQPAAGPMAPKPAAAEGTAPGKESVSMPTARVGQEAPDFEASAFVSGEGFKNVKLSDYRGKWVLLCFYPGDFTFV
;
A
#
# COMPACT_ATOMS: atom_id res chain seq x y z
N MET A 1 29.75 13.28 10.01
CA MET A 1 28.91 13.35 8.79
C MET A 1 28.88 11.98 8.14
N ALA A 2 27.89 11.16 8.49
CA ALA A 2 27.44 9.98 7.74
C ALA A 2 26.30 9.39 8.58
N LYS A 3 25.05 9.76 8.26
CA LYS A 3 23.87 9.14 8.86
C LYS A 3 23.81 7.72 8.30
N GLU A 4 23.98 6.73 9.17
CA GLU A 4 23.88 5.29 8.87
C GLU A 4 22.67 5.00 7.98
N LYS A 5 22.94 4.37 6.84
CA LYS A 5 21.97 3.92 5.84
C LYS A 5 21.59 2.46 6.07
N ASP A 6 21.31 2.09 7.31
CA ASP A 6 20.57 0.86 7.59
C ASP A 6 19.08 1.21 7.58
N SER A 7 18.59 1.50 6.37
CA SER A 7 17.19 1.87 6.14
C SER A 7 16.33 0.62 6.15
N CYS A 8 16.02 0.14 7.35
CA CYS A 8 14.93 -0.81 7.60
C CYS A 8 13.69 -0.36 6.81
N VAL A 9 13.16 -1.26 5.97
CA VAL A 9 11.96 -1.04 5.16
C VAL A 9 10.88 -0.36 6.01
N GLN A 10 10.35 0.77 5.55
CA GLN A 10 9.27 1.43 6.27
C GLN A 10 8.03 0.52 6.26
N PRO A 11 7.39 0.27 7.41
CA PRO A 11 6.17 -0.52 7.44
C PRO A 11 5.10 0.15 6.58
N ALA A 12 4.45 -0.62 5.73
CA ALA A 12 3.33 -0.14 4.95
C ALA A 12 2.05 -0.15 5.79
N ALA A 13 1.16 0.82 5.55
CA ALA A 13 -0.11 0.93 6.28
C ALA A 13 -1.11 -0.18 5.92
N GLY A 14 -0.91 -0.90 4.81
CA GLY A 14 -1.82 -1.94 4.35
C GLY A 14 -3.12 -1.37 3.78
N PRO A 15 -4.27 -2.02 4.00
CA PRO A 15 -5.56 -1.54 3.50
C PRO A 15 -5.90 -0.18 4.09
N MET A 16 -6.12 0.81 3.24
CA MET A 16 -6.45 2.17 3.67
C MET A 16 -7.97 2.31 3.76
N ALA A 17 -8.48 2.72 4.92
CA ALA A 17 -9.90 3.02 5.06
C ALA A 17 -10.30 4.14 4.09
N PRO A 18 -11.50 4.10 3.48
CA PRO A 18 -12.00 5.19 2.66
C PRO A 18 -12.13 6.43 3.54
N LYS A 19 -11.18 7.36 3.42
CA LYS A 19 -11.13 8.60 4.20
C LYS A 19 -12.35 9.46 3.87
N PRO A 20 -13.27 9.74 4.82
CA PRO A 20 -14.11 10.92 4.70
C PRO A 20 -13.18 12.13 4.80
N ALA A 21 -13.29 13.06 3.86
CA ALA A 21 -12.52 14.30 3.94
C ALA A 21 -12.82 15.01 5.28
N ALA A 22 -11.74 15.37 6.00
CA ALA A 22 -11.64 16.17 7.23
C ALA A 22 -12.10 15.54 8.57
N ALA A 23 -11.11 15.14 9.40
CA ALA A 23 -10.94 15.53 10.81
C ALA A 23 -9.67 14.87 11.41
N GLU A 24 -8.96 15.62 12.25
CA GLU A 24 -7.71 15.26 12.92
C GLU A 24 -7.89 14.27 14.08
N GLY A 25 -6.82 13.49 14.35
CA GLY A 25 -6.45 12.98 15.67
C GLY A 25 -7.18 11.74 16.20
N THR A 26 -6.46 10.62 16.35
CA THR A 26 -6.35 9.77 17.56
C THR A 26 -5.62 8.45 17.22
N ALA A 27 -4.83 7.95 18.19
CA ALA A 27 -3.86 6.84 18.13
C ALA A 27 -4.40 5.48 17.63
N PRO A 28 -3.53 4.55 17.14
CA PRO A 28 -3.98 3.28 16.59
C PRO A 28 -4.26 2.26 17.70
N GLY A 29 -5.53 2.10 18.05
CA GLY A 29 -6.05 0.87 18.65
C GLY A 29 -6.08 -0.25 17.60
N LYS A 30 -5.96 -1.51 18.04
CA LYS A 30 -6.12 -2.70 17.19
C LYS A 30 -7.51 -2.72 16.56
N GLU A 31 -7.63 -2.13 15.38
CA GLU A 31 -8.82 -2.21 14.55
C GLU A 31 -8.61 -3.37 13.58
N SER A 32 -9.45 -4.40 13.69
CA SER A 32 -9.57 -5.41 12.64
C SER A 32 -10.13 -4.69 11.42
N VAL A 33 -9.25 -4.19 10.56
CA VAL A 33 -9.64 -3.45 9.36
C VAL A 33 -10.48 -4.37 8.49
N SER A 34 -11.79 -4.10 8.43
CA SER A 34 -12.70 -4.74 7.50
C SER A 34 -12.29 -4.34 6.09
N MET A 35 -11.55 -5.20 5.40
CA MET A 35 -11.16 -4.98 4.01
C MET A 35 -12.42 -4.86 3.14
N PRO A 36 -12.65 -3.71 2.47
CA PRO A 36 -13.76 -3.61 1.54
C PRO A 36 -13.55 -4.59 0.37
N THR A 37 -14.59 -5.34 0.03
CA THR A 37 -14.55 -6.27 -1.10
C THR A 37 -14.40 -5.51 -2.41
N ALA A 38 -13.40 -5.87 -3.23
CA ALA A 38 -13.26 -5.32 -4.57
C ALA A 38 -14.48 -5.69 -5.44
N ARG A 39 -15.13 -4.68 -6.03
CA ARG A 39 -16.33 -4.85 -6.88
C ARG A 39 -16.15 -4.11 -8.19
N VAL A 40 -16.52 -4.76 -9.29
CA VAL A 40 -16.48 -4.15 -10.63
C VAL A 40 -17.39 -2.92 -10.69
N GLY A 41 -16.89 -1.84 -11.32
CA GLY A 41 -17.61 -0.57 -11.45
C GLY A 41 -17.62 0.30 -10.18
N GLN A 42 -17.05 -0.18 -9.07
CA GLN A 42 -16.81 0.60 -7.87
C GLN A 42 -15.36 1.07 -7.83
N GLU A 43 -15.09 2.09 -7.01
CA GLU A 43 -13.73 2.52 -6.74
C GLU A 43 -12.92 1.37 -6.12
N ALA A 44 -11.71 1.15 -6.64
CA ALA A 44 -10.84 0.11 -6.14
C ALA A 44 -10.41 0.43 -4.69
N PRO A 45 -10.42 -0.56 -3.77
CA PRO A 45 -9.89 -0.38 -2.41
C PRO A 45 -8.47 0.18 -2.42
N ASP A 46 -8.26 1.30 -1.74
CA ASP A 46 -6.92 1.88 -1.62
C ASP A 46 -6.10 1.07 -0.62
N PHE A 47 -4.81 0.91 -0.90
CA PHE A 47 -3.87 0.22 -0.01
C PHE A 47 -2.47 0.79 -0.18
N GLU A 48 -1.68 0.72 0.90
CA GLU A 48 -0.27 1.04 0.92
C GLU A 48 0.51 -0.26 1.11
N ALA A 49 1.45 -0.53 0.21
CA ALA A 49 2.32 -1.70 0.27
C ALA A 49 3.78 -1.30 0.13
N SER A 50 4.67 -2.01 0.81
CA SER A 50 6.10 -1.87 0.57
C SER A 50 6.47 -2.63 -0.70
N ALA A 51 7.10 -1.95 -1.64
CA ALA A 51 7.48 -2.51 -2.93
C ALA A 51 8.92 -2.14 -3.28
N PHE A 52 9.61 -3.06 -3.95
CA PHE A 52 10.89 -2.76 -4.57
C PHE A 52 10.65 -2.11 -5.94
N VAL A 53 11.19 -0.90 -6.14
CA VAL A 53 11.13 -0.19 -7.42
C VAL A 53 12.53 -0.05 -7.98
N SER A 54 12.72 -0.54 -9.21
CA SER A 54 14.01 -0.53 -9.89
C SER A 54 14.59 0.89 -9.96
N GLY A 55 15.83 1.05 -9.49
CA GLY A 55 16.51 2.34 -9.42
C GLY A 55 16.19 3.20 -8.19
N GLU A 56 15.10 2.91 -7.46
CA GLU A 56 14.70 3.64 -6.25
C GLU A 56 14.87 2.82 -4.96
N GLY A 57 14.88 1.49 -5.05
CA GLY A 57 14.95 0.59 -3.91
C GLY A 57 13.57 0.31 -3.30
N PHE A 58 13.55 -0.05 -2.02
CA PHE A 58 12.29 -0.28 -1.30
C PHE A 58 11.61 1.05 -0.98
N LYS A 59 10.34 1.18 -1.37
CA LYS A 59 9.49 2.31 -1.02
C LYS A 59 8.07 1.85 -0.75
N ASN A 60 7.34 2.65 0.03
CA ASN A 60 5.91 2.46 0.17
C ASN A 60 5.19 3.05 -1.04
N VAL A 61 4.26 2.28 -1.60
CA VAL A 61 3.50 2.62 -2.80
C VAL A 61 2.02 2.56 -2.46
N LYS A 62 1.27 3.58 -2.87
CA LYS A 62 -0.19 3.63 -2.72
C LYS A 62 -0.89 3.43 -4.04
N LEU A 63 -2.05 2.77 -4.04
CA LEU A 63 -2.86 2.67 -5.26
C LEU A 63 -3.33 4.05 -5.73
N SER A 64 -3.62 4.96 -4.79
CA SER A 64 -3.96 6.36 -5.08
C SER A 64 -2.87 7.17 -5.79
N ASP A 65 -1.59 6.79 -5.72
CA ASP A 65 -0.50 7.48 -6.42
C ASP A 65 -0.60 7.35 -7.96
N TYR A 66 -1.38 6.37 -8.44
CA TYR A 66 -1.54 6.07 -9.87
C TYR A 66 -2.83 6.62 -10.50
N ARG A 67 -3.55 7.52 -9.80
CA ARG A 67 -4.75 8.17 -10.35
C ARG A 67 -4.45 8.82 -11.70
N GLY A 68 -5.41 8.72 -12.62
CA GLY A 68 -5.28 9.24 -13.98
C GLY A 68 -4.50 8.33 -14.93
N LYS A 69 -4.02 7.17 -14.48
CA LYS A 69 -3.39 6.13 -15.30
C LYS A 69 -4.20 4.83 -15.20
N TRP A 70 -4.16 4.04 -16.26
CA TRP A 70 -4.61 2.65 -16.19
C TRP A 70 -3.60 1.83 -15.38
N VAL A 71 -4.10 1.07 -14.42
CA VAL A 71 -3.30 0.21 -13.54
C VAL A 71 -3.77 -1.22 -13.70
N LEU A 72 -2.82 -2.13 -13.95
CA LEU A 72 -3.05 -3.57 -13.83
C LEU A 72 -2.45 -4.03 -12.50
N LEU A 73 -3.28 -4.56 -11.61
CA LEU A 73 -2.84 -5.15 -10.35
C LEU A 73 -3.00 -6.67 -10.43
N CYS A 74 -1.88 -7.39 -10.37
CA CYS A 74 -1.85 -8.85 -10.45
C CYS A 74 -1.36 -9.44 -9.13
N PHE A 75 -2.09 -10.42 -8.61
CA PHE A 75 -1.68 -11.23 -7.47
C PHE A 75 -1.14 -12.56 -7.98
N TYR A 76 -0.06 -13.04 -7.38
CA TYR A 76 0.52 -14.35 -7.71
C TYR A 76 0.81 -15.13 -6.42
N PRO A 77 0.90 -16.48 -6.48
CA PRO A 77 0.95 -17.32 -5.28
C PRO A 77 2.23 -17.18 -4.44
N GLY A 78 3.38 -16.99 -5.08
CA GLY A 78 4.65 -16.78 -4.38
C GLY A 78 5.88 -16.86 -5.27
N ASP A 79 6.95 -16.25 -4.79
CA ASP A 79 8.25 -16.15 -5.45
C ASP A 79 8.94 -17.52 -5.52
N PHE A 80 9.70 -17.76 -6.60
CA PHE A 80 10.47 -19.01 -6.82
C PHE A 80 9.65 -20.30 -6.76
N THR A 81 8.36 -20.23 -7.09
CA THR A 81 7.48 -21.39 -7.24
C THR A 81 7.50 -21.93 -8.67
N PHE A 82 7.06 -23.18 -8.85
CA PHE A 82 6.92 -23.78 -10.18
C PHE A 82 5.68 -23.20 -10.89
N VAL A 83 5.81 -22.96 -12.20
CA VAL A 83 4.70 -22.60 -13.09
C VAL A 83 4.09 -23.84 -13.73
#